data_AF-A0AA86VI52-F1
#
_entry.id   AF-A0AA86VI52-F1
#
_cell.length_a   1.000
_cell.length_b   1.000
_cell.length_c   1.000
_cell.angle_alpha   90.00
_cell.angle_beta   90.00
_cell.angle_gamma   90.00
#
_symmetry.space_group_name_H-M   'P 1'
#
loop_
_entity.id
_entity.type
_entity.pdbx_description
1 polymer ?
#
loop_
_entity_poly.entity_id
_entity_poly.type
_entity_poly.pdbx_seq_one_letter_code
_entity_poly.pdbx_strand_id
1 'polypeptide(L)'
;MIPEGLDKRPLKDIVGEIVKHNFNCVRLTYAMYMWTHYVHNNINATFTSLDVPGVVQGIVKNNPSVLSMTHVQVFDCVVRELGIQNVKVLLDNHVSEPKWCCNDNDENGFFHDRHFNPQEWVHDLTLVAKHFNGNHVIVAMSLRNELHGPRQNVYDWYRYMSKAAVTIHKTNPNVLVVISGLNYDTELQFLKSKPLKIDLEIWTKQLMNRICADSIKGIEDRAGFLTTIKNAAPLIFTEFGFNEAGSSVEDNRFLTCLQTYLVGKDLD
;
A
#
# COMPACT_ATOMS: atom_id res chain seq x y z
N MET A 1 13.66 2.05 5.68
CA MET A 1 13.13 2.85 4.56
C MET A 1 12.51 4.10 5.17
N ILE A 2 12.59 5.25 4.50
CA ILE A 2 11.82 6.45 4.88
C ILE A 2 11.21 7.05 3.61
N PRO A 3 10.11 7.84 3.69
CA PRO A 3 9.56 8.52 2.52
C PRO A 3 10.57 9.46 1.87
N GLU A 4 10.58 9.49 0.54
CA GLU A 4 11.41 10.43 -0.23
C GLU A 4 10.91 11.88 -0.11
N GLY A 5 11.67 12.83 -0.66
CA GLY A 5 11.31 14.25 -0.61
C GLY A 5 11.64 14.95 0.72
N LEU A 6 11.87 14.21 1.80
CA LEU A 6 12.34 14.74 3.09
C LEU A 6 13.70 15.47 3.00
N ASP A 7 14.50 15.18 1.97
CA ASP A 7 15.72 15.92 1.67
C ASP A 7 15.47 17.17 0.82
N LYS A 8 14.29 17.30 0.19
CA LYS A 8 13.92 18.44 -0.68
C LYS A 8 13.10 19.51 0.05
N ARG A 9 12.17 19.13 0.93
CA ARG A 9 11.22 20.02 1.63
C ARG A 9 10.98 19.60 3.08
N PRO A 10 10.61 20.53 4.00
CA PRO A 10 10.14 20.19 5.33
C PRO A 10 8.91 19.27 5.29
N LEU A 11 8.87 18.26 6.17
CA LEU A 11 7.78 17.27 6.24
C LEU A 11 6.39 17.93 6.36
N LYS A 12 6.29 18.97 7.20
CA LYS A 12 5.06 19.76 7.37
C LYS A 12 4.56 20.35 6.05
N ASP A 13 5.47 20.84 5.21
CA ASP A 13 5.14 21.49 3.94
C ASP A 13 4.76 20.46 2.87
N ILE A 14 5.36 19.26 2.91
CA ILE A 14 4.99 18.13 2.04
C ILE A 14 3.54 17.71 2.33
N VAL A 15 3.19 17.50 3.60
CA VAL A 15 1.81 17.20 4.01
C VAL A 15 0.86 18.37 3.70
N GLY A 16 1.34 19.61 3.81
CA GLY A 16 0.58 20.81 3.46
C GLY A 16 0.14 20.86 1.99
N GLU A 17 0.95 20.36 1.05
CA GLU A 17 0.53 20.23 -0.35
C GLU A 17 -0.59 19.18 -0.52
N ILE A 18 -0.50 18.03 0.17
CA ILE A 18 -1.50 16.96 0.12
C ILE A 18 -2.88 17.51 0.50
N VAL A 19 -2.95 18.23 1.63
CA VAL A 19 -4.18 18.88 2.11
C VAL A 19 -4.64 20.01 1.18
N LYS A 20 -3.72 20.83 0.66
CA LYS A 20 -4.02 21.91 -0.31
C LYS A 20 -4.61 21.39 -1.62
N HIS A 21 -4.30 20.16 -2.01
CA HIS A 21 -4.90 19.47 -3.16
C HIS A 21 -6.13 18.62 -2.79
N ASN A 22 -6.66 18.77 -1.58
CA ASN A 22 -7.85 18.11 -1.01
C ASN A 22 -7.74 16.59 -0.80
N PHE A 23 -6.53 16.02 -0.86
CA PHE A 23 -6.32 14.62 -0.48
C PHE A 23 -6.39 14.47 1.05
N ASN A 24 -7.22 13.53 1.52
CA ASN A 24 -7.50 13.30 2.94
C ASN A 24 -6.94 11.97 3.47
N CYS A 25 -6.29 11.16 2.63
CA CYS A 25 -5.71 9.87 2.97
C CYS A 25 -4.39 9.66 2.19
N VAL A 26 -3.44 8.95 2.79
CA VAL A 26 -2.17 8.55 2.17
C VAL A 26 -1.95 7.05 2.37
N ARG A 27 -1.67 6.34 1.28
CA ARG A 27 -1.08 5.00 1.33
C ARG A 27 0.41 5.13 1.64
N LEU A 28 0.80 4.77 2.86
CA LEU A 28 2.15 4.94 3.38
C LEU A 28 2.88 3.59 3.40
N THR A 29 3.72 3.39 2.38
CA THR A 29 4.53 2.20 2.14
C THR A 29 5.65 2.04 3.17
N TYR A 30 5.88 0.81 3.65
CA TYR A 30 7.04 0.43 4.45
C TYR A 30 7.61 -0.93 4.02
N ALA A 31 8.83 -1.23 4.45
CA ALA A 31 9.49 -2.50 4.19
C ALA A 31 9.50 -3.39 5.45
N MET A 32 9.26 -4.69 5.30
CA MET A 32 9.21 -5.66 6.41
C MET A 32 10.46 -5.61 7.30
N TYR A 33 11.65 -5.58 6.68
CA TYR A 33 12.91 -5.52 7.41
C TYR A 33 13.09 -4.23 8.23
N MET A 34 12.28 -3.18 8.01
CA MET A 34 12.27 -1.98 8.86
C MET A 34 11.89 -2.32 10.31
N TRP A 35 10.99 -3.28 10.52
CA TRP A 35 10.51 -3.70 11.83
C TRP A 35 11.20 -4.96 12.34
N THR A 36 11.59 -5.89 11.46
CA THR A 36 12.19 -7.18 11.86
C THR A 36 13.72 -7.19 11.94
N HIS A 37 14.44 -6.36 11.17
CA HIS A 37 15.92 -6.30 11.19
C HIS A 37 16.48 -4.93 11.60
N TYR A 38 15.82 -3.84 11.17
CA TYR A 38 16.39 -2.48 11.17
C TYR A 38 15.71 -1.51 12.14
N VAL A 39 14.90 -2.03 13.09
CA VAL A 39 14.13 -1.23 14.07
C VAL A 39 14.99 -0.27 14.90
N HIS A 40 16.25 -0.65 15.14
CA HIS A 40 17.24 0.17 15.86
C HIS A 40 18.27 0.86 14.94
N ASN A 41 18.19 0.68 13.62
CA ASN A 41 19.14 1.29 12.70
C ASN A 41 18.88 2.79 12.58
N ASN A 42 19.89 3.59 12.92
CA ASN A 42 19.87 5.04 12.78
C ASN A 42 19.98 5.48 11.31
N ILE A 43 19.28 6.57 10.96
CA ILE A 43 19.25 7.11 9.60
C ILE A 43 20.62 7.62 9.14
N ASN A 44 21.33 8.39 9.97
CA ASN A 44 22.64 8.92 9.59
C ASN A 44 23.66 7.81 9.33
N ALA A 45 23.67 6.75 10.15
CA ALA A 45 24.47 5.55 9.89
C ALA A 45 24.09 4.89 8.56
N THR A 46 22.80 4.76 8.27
CA THR A 46 22.29 4.17 7.01
C THR A 46 22.73 5.00 5.79
N PHE A 47 22.56 6.33 5.82
CA PHE A 47 23.00 7.21 4.74
C PHE A 47 24.52 7.27 4.58
N THR A 48 25.28 7.12 5.67
CA THR A 48 26.75 6.99 5.59
C THR A 48 27.15 5.71 4.87
N SER A 49 26.49 4.57 5.14
CA SER A 49 26.76 3.31 4.42
C SER A 49 26.32 3.29 2.94
N LEU A 50 25.46 4.23 2.52
CA LEU A 50 24.97 4.35 1.14
C LEU A 50 25.74 5.40 0.31
N ASP A 51 26.67 6.13 0.91
CA ASP A 51 27.41 7.27 0.31
C ASP A 51 26.50 8.27 -0.43
N VAL A 52 25.48 8.79 0.28
CA VAL A 52 24.51 9.76 -0.25
C VAL A 52 24.65 11.17 0.35
N PRO A 53 25.83 11.83 0.28
CA PRO A 53 26.09 13.10 0.97
C PRO A 53 25.14 14.24 0.54
N GLY A 54 24.67 14.24 -0.71
CA GLY A 54 23.67 15.21 -1.18
C GLY A 54 22.30 15.05 -0.51
N VAL A 55 21.87 13.82 -0.23
CA VAL A 55 20.64 13.53 0.53
C VAL A 55 20.83 13.97 1.99
N VAL A 56 21.99 13.67 2.60
CA VAL A 56 22.31 14.11 3.97
C VAL A 56 22.26 15.64 4.08
N GLN A 57 22.86 16.38 3.14
CA GLN A 57 22.79 17.84 3.11
C GLN A 57 21.36 18.36 2.96
N GLY A 58 20.54 17.74 2.10
CA GLY A 58 19.13 18.07 1.95
C GLY A 58 18.31 17.83 3.24
N ILE A 59 18.57 16.72 3.92
CA ILE A 59 17.94 16.40 5.22
C ILE A 59 18.38 17.41 6.30
N VAL A 60 19.67 17.77 6.39
CA VAL A 60 20.16 18.80 7.32
C VAL A 60 19.45 20.14 7.08
N LYS A 61 19.22 20.52 5.82
CA LYS A 61 18.54 21.76 5.45
C LYS A 61 17.05 21.76 5.81
N ASN A 62 16.35 20.64 5.58
CA ASN A 62 14.89 20.60 5.56
C ASN A 62 14.25 19.90 6.76
N ASN A 63 14.86 18.83 7.28
CA ASN A 63 14.34 18.00 8.37
C ASN A 63 15.48 17.47 9.27
N PRO A 64 16.34 18.34 9.87
CA PRO A 64 17.62 17.93 10.48
C PRO A 64 17.52 16.87 11.59
N SER A 65 16.40 16.81 12.31
CA SER A 65 16.14 15.81 13.36
C SER A 65 16.06 14.37 12.83
N VAL A 66 15.77 14.17 11.54
CA VAL A 66 15.70 12.83 10.92
C VAL A 66 17.03 12.08 11.05
N LEU A 67 18.17 12.77 11.02
CA LEU A 67 19.48 12.12 11.16
C LEU A 67 19.72 11.49 12.54
N SER A 68 19.07 11.98 13.60
CA SER A 68 19.18 11.38 14.95
C SER A 68 18.23 10.19 15.18
N MET A 69 17.28 9.97 14.28
CA MET A 69 16.20 8.98 14.45
C MET A 69 16.56 7.59 13.91
N THR A 70 15.77 6.57 14.26
CA THR A 70 15.69 5.30 13.53
C THR A 70 14.66 5.38 12.40
N HIS A 71 14.67 4.41 11.47
CA HIS A 71 13.67 4.32 10.39
C HIS A 71 12.22 4.33 10.92
N VAL A 72 11.94 3.59 12.00
CA VAL A 72 10.61 3.57 12.64
C VAL A 72 10.25 4.94 13.25
N GLN A 73 11.19 5.62 13.90
CA GLN A 73 10.93 6.94 14.49
C GLN A 73 10.64 8.03 13.43
N VAL A 74 11.25 7.94 12.25
CA VAL A 74 10.91 8.82 11.11
C VAL A 74 9.51 8.49 10.60
N PHE A 75 9.19 7.20 10.47
CA PHE A 75 7.87 6.73 10.03
C PHE A 75 6.75 7.21 10.99
N ASP A 76 6.97 7.11 12.31
CA ASP A 76 6.08 7.67 13.33
C ASP A 76 5.93 9.19 13.21
N CYS A 77 7.01 9.92 12.89
CA CYS A 77 6.94 11.36 12.67
C CYS A 77 6.11 11.73 11.43
N VAL A 78 6.16 10.92 10.37
CA VAL A 78 5.35 11.10 9.16
C VAL A 78 3.87 10.82 9.45
N VAL A 79 3.55 9.68 10.09
CA VAL A 79 2.18 9.36 10.52
C VAL A 79 1.62 10.45 11.44
N ARG A 80 2.41 10.95 12.40
CA ARG A 80 2.01 12.04 13.29
C ARG A 80 1.72 13.35 12.53
N GLU A 81 2.55 13.72 11.56
CA GLU A 81 2.33 14.98 10.81
C GLU A 81 1.11 14.90 9.89
N LEU A 82 0.90 13.77 9.22
CA LEU A 82 -0.32 13.47 8.46
C LEU A 82 -1.55 13.63 9.38
N GLY A 83 -1.51 13.01 10.57
CA GLY A 83 -2.58 13.12 11.57
C GLY A 83 -2.84 14.55 12.08
N ILE A 84 -1.79 15.34 12.31
CA ILE A 84 -1.92 16.76 12.73
C ILE A 84 -2.65 17.60 11.68
N GLN A 85 -2.48 17.27 10.40
CA GLN A 85 -3.14 17.95 9.29
C GLN A 85 -4.42 17.23 8.82
N ASN A 86 -4.97 16.32 9.65
CA ASN A 86 -6.18 15.53 9.44
C ASN A 86 -6.14 14.52 8.27
N VAL A 87 -4.95 14.22 7.73
CA VAL A 87 -4.75 13.20 6.70
C VAL A 87 -4.69 11.82 7.34
N LYS A 88 -5.51 10.89 6.85
CA LYS A 88 -5.55 9.49 7.27
C LYS A 88 -4.44 8.67 6.61
N VAL A 89 -4.16 7.50 7.18
CA VAL A 89 -3.11 6.61 6.69
C VAL A 89 -3.62 5.18 6.49
N LEU A 90 -3.36 4.65 5.30
CA LEU A 90 -3.37 3.23 4.99
C LEU A 90 -1.91 2.76 5.01
N LEU A 91 -1.56 1.88 5.93
CA LEU A 91 -0.20 1.33 6.04
C LEU A 91 -0.01 0.18 5.05
N ASP A 92 1.06 0.19 4.25
CA ASP A 92 1.27 -0.81 3.21
C ASP A 92 2.62 -1.54 3.36
N ASN A 93 2.58 -2.86 3.59
CA ASN A 93 3.77 -3.72 3.58
C ASN A 93 4.23 -3.89 2.13
N HIS A 94 5.11 -3.02 1.66
CA HIS A 94 5.38 -2.86 0.24
C HIS A 94 6.39 -3.88 -0.30
N VAL A 95 7.51 -4.03 0.40
CA VAL A 95 8.59 -4.98 0.08
C VAL A 95 9.11 -5.64 1.36
N SER A 96 9.89 -6.73 1.24
CA SER A 96 10.52 -7.33 2.42
C SER A 96 11.90 -6.72 2.67
N GLU A 97 12.80 -6.90 1.71
CA GLU A 97 14.10 -6.24 1.64
C GLU A 97 13.91 -4.81 1.05
N PRO A 98 14.42 -3.73 1.67
CA PRO A 98 14.23 -2.39 1.13
C PRO A 98 15.12 -2.18 -0.11
N LYS A 99 14.53 -2.24 -1.30
CA LYS A 99 15.19 -2.00 -2.60
C LYS A 99 14.21 -1.52 -3.67
N TRP A 100 14.72 -1.25 -4.86
CA TRP A 100 13.89 -1.00 -6.05
C TRP A 100 13.18 -2.29 -6.49
N CYS A 101 11.87 -2.21 -6.70
CA CYS A 101 10.98 -3.28 -7.15
C CYS A 101 10.26 -2.82 -8.45
N CYS A 102 9.28 -3.52 -9.03
CA CYS A 102 8.70 -4.82 -8.68
C CYS A 102 8.71 -5.68 -9.96
N ASN A 103 9.79 -6.46 -10.13
CA ASN A 103 9.96 -7.34 -11.29
C ASN A 103 9.64 -8.79 -10.87
N ASP A 104 9.10 -9.61 -11.77
CA ASP A 104 8.80 -11.05 -11.55
C ASP A 104 9.93 -11.87 -10.88
N ASN A 105 11.18 -11.40 -10.93
CA ASN A 105 12.34 -12.07 -10.34
C ASN A 105 13.11 -11.17 -9.34
N ASP A 106 12.43 -10.23 -8.67
CA ASP A 106 13.03 -9.34 -7.64
C ASP A 106 13.27 -10.02 -6.27
N GLU A 107 12.97 -11.31 -6.18
CA GLU A 107 13.08 -12.14 -4.99
C GLU A 107 12.19 -11.69 -3.79
N ASN A 108 11.17 -10.86 -4.04
CA ASN A 108 10.22 -10.32 -3.06
C ASN A 108 8.74 -10.50 -3.49
N GLY A 109 8.44 -10.79 -4.77
CA GLY A 109 7.07 -10.84 -5.30
C GLY A 109 6.10 -11.86 -4.68
N PHE A 110 6.55 -13.03 -4.22
CA PHE A 110 5.64 -14.03 -3.62
C PHE A 110 6.19 -14.79 -2.40
N PHE A 111 5.28 -15.47 -1.70
CA PHE A 111 5.59 -16.27 -0.51
C PHE A 111 6.68 -17.30 -0.79
N HIS A 112 7.70 -17.33 0.08
CA HIS A 112 8.91 -18.17 -0.01
C HIS A 112 9.86 -17.82 -1.16
N ASP A 113 9.74 -16.63 -1.78
CA ASP A 113 10.91 -16.00 -2.38
C ASP A 113 11.95 -15.62 -1.32
N ARG A 114 13.20 -15.41 -1.76
CA ARG A 114 14.41 -15.33 -0.90
C ARG A 114 14.27 -14.39 0.29
N HIS A 115 13.60 -13.24 0.11
CA HIS A 115 13.41 -12.24 1.16
C HIS A 115 11.99 -12.26 1.76
N PHE A 116 11.06 -13.03 1.20
CA PHE A 116 9.66 -13.07 1.61
C PHE A 116 9.31 -14.35 2.39
N ASN A 117 9.82 -14.43 3.62
CA ASN A 117 9.44 -15.48 4.57
C ASN A 117 8.02 -15.23 5.13
N PRO A 118 7.03 -16.12 4.91
CA PRO A 118 5.64 -15.86 5.33
C PRO A 118 5.37 -15.93 6.84
N GLN A 119 6.30 -16.45 7.64
CA GLN A 119 6.17 -16.38 9.11
C GLN A 119 6.72 -15.05 9.64
N GLU A 120 7.83 -14.58 9.08
CA GLU A 120 8.41 -13.27 9.39
C GLU A 120 7.47 -12.13 8.98
N TRP A 121 6.84 -12.22 7.81
CA TRP A 121 5.83 -11.27 7.35
C TRP A 121 4.60 -11.20 8.25
N VAL A 122 4.09 -12.34 8.74
CA VAL A 122 3.00 -12.31 9.75
C VAL A 122 3.50 -11.72 11.08
N HIS A 123 4.77 -11.90 11.43
CA HIS A 123 5.36 -11.27 12.62
C HIS A 123 5.47 -9.75 12.47
N ASP A 124 5.99 -9.25 11.34
CA ASP A 124 6.01 -7.83 10.96
C ASP A 124 4.61 -7.20 11.04
N LEU A 125 3.62 -7.77 10.35
CA LEU A 125 2.24 -7.28 10.40
C LEU A 125 1.67 -7.25 11.83
N THR A 126 2.10 -8.18 12.70
CA THR A 126 1.75 -8.17 14.13
C THR A 126 2.45 -7.03 14.89
N LEU A 127 3.73 -6.77 14.62
CA LEU A 127 4.48 -5.66 15.21
C LEU A 127 3.85 -4.32 14.83
N VAL A 128 3.57 -4.10 13.54
CA VAL A 128 2.98 -2.87 13.02
C VAL A 128 1.55 -2.66 13.54
N ALA A 129 0.71 -3.70 13.49
CA ALA A 129 -0.66 -3.62 14.01
C ALA A 129 -0.67 -3.28 15.51
N LYS A 130 0.25 -3.85 16.30
CA LYS A 130 0.40 -3.58 17.73
C LYS A 130 0.92 -2.16 17.99
N HIS A 131 1.94 -1.71 17.26
CA HIS A 131 2.57 -0.40 17.41
C HIS A 131 1.58 0.75 17.15
N PHE A 132 0.69 0.58 16.17
CA PHE A 132 -0.35 1.56 15.84
C PHE A 132 -1.75 1.28 16.45
N ASN A 133 -1.87 0.36 17.40
CA ASN A 133 -3.17 0.09 18.03
C ASN A 133 -3.65 1.31 18.84
N GLY A 134 -4.90 1.73 18.60
CA GLY A 134 -5.49 2.94 19.16
C GLY A 134 -5.13 4.24 18.42
N ASN A 135 -4.26 4.22 17.42
CA ASN A 135 -3.93 5.43 16.65
C ASN A 135 -4.97 5.69 15.54
N HIS A 136 -5.94 6.56 15.84
CA HIS A 136 -7.04 6.97 14.92
C HIS A 136 -6.60 7.68 13.62
N VAL A 137 -5.30 7.90 13.39
CA VAL A 137 -4.75 8.31 12.08
C VAL A 137 -4.70 7.13 11.13
N ILE A 138 -4.36 5.93 11.63
CA ILE A 138 -4.35 4.70 10.83
C ILE A 138 -5.78 4.22 10.68
N VAL A 139 -6.25 4.11 9.44
CA VAL A 139 -7.59 3.59 9.10
C VAL A 139 -7.54 2.20 8.51
N ALA A 140 -6.42 1.82 7.89
CA ALA A 140 -6.28 0.56 7.18
C ALA A 140 -4.84 0.03 7.22
N MET A 141 -4.70 -1.29 7.05
CA MET A 141 -3.44 -1.99 6.81
C MET A 141 -3.58 -2.89 5.57
N SER A 142 -2.81 -2.61 4.53
CA SER A 142 -2.58 -3.51 3.39
C SER A 142 -1.64 -4.63 3.80
N LEU A 143 -2.03 -5.87 3.48
CA LEU A 143 -1.29 -7.07 3.84
C LEU A 143 0.07 -7.16 3.13
N ARG A 144 0.12 -6.85 1.84
CA ARG A 144 1.33 -6.88 0.99
C ARG A 144 1.04 -6.10 -0.29
N ASN A 145 1.97 -5.30 -0.81
CA ASN A 145 1.84 -4.75 -2.17
C ASN A 145 1.94 -5.86 -3.23
N GLU A 146 1.14 -5.76 -4.29
CA GLU A 146 1.33 -6.41 -5.59
C GLU A 146 1.98 -7.79 -5.51
N LEU A 147 1.23 -8.81 -5.12
CA LEU A 147 1.77 -10.17 -5.23
C LEU A 147 2.01 -10.46 -6.72
N HIS A 148 3.23 -10.89 -7.08
CA HIS A 148 3.69 -11.11 -8.47
C HIS A 148 4.74 -12.23 -8.58
N GLY A 149 5.24 -12.54 -9.79
CA GLY A 149 6.32 -13.51 -10.02
C GLY A 149 5.90 -14.96 -10.32
N PRO A 150 6.83 -15.82 -10.80
CA PRO A 150 6.53 -17.15 -11.33
C PRO A 150 6.16 -18.20 -10.25
N ARG A 151 6.20 -17.85 -8.96
CA ARG A 151 5.76 -18.73 -7.84
C ARG A 151 4.29 -18.61 -7.50
N GLN A 152 3.58 -17.61 -8.04
CA GLN A 152 2.23 -17.29 -7.63
C GLN A 152 1.29 -18.48 -7.72
N ASN A 153 0.60 -18.76 -6.62
CA ASN A 153 -0.42 -19.79 -6.58
C ASN A 153 -1.56 -19.43 -5.62
N VAL A 154 -2.78 -19.76 -6.04
CA VAL A 154 -4.02 -19.45 -5.31
C VAL A 154 -4.12 -20.20 -3.97
N TYR A 155 -3.46 -21.36 -3.82
CA TYR A 155 -3.49 -22.14 -2.59
C TYR A 155 -2.78 -21.43 -1.43
N ASP A 156 -1.53 -20.99 -1.65
CA ASP A 156 -0.77 -20.23 -0.66
C ASP A 156 -1.36 -18.82 -0.44
N TRP A 157 -1.92 -18.19 -1.47
CA TRP A 157 -2.68 -16.94 -1.30
C TRP A 157 -3.82 -17.11 -0.28
N TYR A 158 -4.72 -18.10 -0.45
CA TYR A 158 -5.78 -18.33 0.53
C TYR A 158 -5.21 -18.63 1.93
N ARG A 159 -4.12 -19.40 2.00
CA ARG A 159 -3.50 -19.82 3.26
C ARG A 159 -2.92 -18.64 4.05
N TYR A 160 -2.11 -17.80 3.39
CA TYR A 160 -1.34 -16.75 4.03
C TYR A 160 -2.15 -15.47 4.20
N MET A 161 -2.97 -15.06 3.22
CA MET A 161 -3.81 -13.86 3.34
C MET A 161 -4.87 -14.03 4.43
N SER A 162 -5.53 -15.19 4.52
CA SER A 162 -6.48 -15.47 5.61
C SER A 162 -5.80 -15.45 6.99
N LYS A 163 -4.60 -16.03 7.10
CA LYS A 163 -3.82 -16.04 8.36
C LYS A 163 -3.47 -14.62 8.78
N ALA A 164 -2.93 -13.82 7.87
CA ALA A 164 -2.47 -12.47 8.16
C ALA A 164 -3.63 -11.52 8.51
N ALA A 165 -4.74 -11.56 7.77
CA ALA A 165 -5.92 -10.75 8.06
C ALA A 165 -6.50 -11.04 9.47
N VAL A 166 -6.65 -12.33 9.82
CA VAL A 166 -7.10 -12.74 11.16
C VAL A 166 -6.09 -12.36 12.25
N THR A 167 -4.80 -12.30 11.95
CA THR A 167 -3.76 -11.84 12.89
C THR A 167 -3.83 -10.32 13.12
N ILE A 168 -3.96 -9.51 12.07
CA ILE A 168 -4.08 -8.04 12.21
C ILE A 168 -5.35 -7.71 13.00
N HIS A 169 -6.51 -8.23 12.60
CA HIS A 169 -7.78 -7.91 13.24
C HIS A 169 -7.81 -8.29 14.74
N LYS A 170 -7.14 -9.39 15.14
CA LYS A 170 -6.96 -9.75 16.56
C LYS A 170 -5.99 -8.85 17.33
N THR A 171 -5.04 -8.22 16.64
CA THR A 171 -3.99 -7.39 17.24
C THR A 171 -4.40 -5.92 17.32
N ASN A 172 -5.17 -5.45 16.34
CA ASN A 172 -5.76 -4.12 16.23
C ASN A 172 -7.12 -4.24 15.52
N PRO A 173 -8.24 -4.33 16.26
CA PRO A 173 -9.57 -4.52 15.67
C PRO A 173 -10.14 -3.26 15.03
N ASN A 174 -9.47 -2.11 15.17
CA ASN A 174 -9.96 -0.80 14.74
C ASN A 174 -9.55 -0.42 13.30
N VAL A 175 -8.65 -1.19 12.68
CA VAL A 175 -8.17 -0.94 11.30
C VAL A 175 -8.84 -1.90 10.31
N LEU A 176 -9.16 -1.38 9.12
CA LEU A 176 -9.55 -2.21 7.98
C LEU A 176 -8.35 -3.03 7.49
N VAL A 177 -8.57 -4.28 7.12
CA VAL A 177 -7.54 -5.09 6.44
C VAL A 177 -7.78 -5.03 4.93
N VAL A 178 -6.79 -4.51 4.20
CA VAL A 178 -6.80 -4.46 2.74
C VAL A 178 -6.03 -5.68 2.20
N ILE A 179 -6.64 -6.42 1.28
CA ILE A 179 -6.18 -7.74 0.83
C ILE A 179 -5.85 -7.67 -0.66
N SER A 180 -4.56 -7.76 -0.95
CA SER A 180 -3.96 -7.79 -2.29
C SER A 180 -4.37 -9.01 -3.12
N GLY A 181 -4.28 -8.89 -4.44
CA GLY A 181 -4.66 -9.90 -5.40
C GLY A 181 -3.52 -10.87 -5.74
N LEU A 182 -3.53 -11.33 -7.00
CA LEU A 182 -2.39 -11.91 -7.70
C LEU A 182 -2.10 -11.06 -8.94
N ASN A 183 -1.00 -11.35 -9.65
CA ASN A 183 -0.59 -10.66 -10.89
C ASN A 183 -0.64 -9.13 -10.74
N TYR A 184 0.22 -8.58 -9.87
CA TYR A 184 0.33 -7.14 -9.57
C TYR A 184 -0.98 -6.54 -9.04
N ASP A 185 -1.62 -7.26 -8.10
CA ASP A 185 -2.96 -7.00 -7.54
C ASP A 185 -4.11 -6.86 -8.55
N THR A 186 -3.83 -7.01 -9.86
CA THR A 186 -4.83 -6.87 -10.91
C THR A 186 -5.80 -8.04 -10.98
N GLU A 187 -5.55 -9.16 -10.28
CA GLU A 187 -6.35 -10.38 -10.35
C GLU A 187 -6.91 -10.87 -8.99
N LEU A 188 -8.24 -10.85 -8.88
CA LEU A 188 -9.01 -11.42 -7.76
C LEU A 188 -10.12 -12.38 -8.27
N GLN A 189 -10.20 -12.66 -9.58
CA GLN A 189 -11.28 -13.42 -10.22
C GLN A 189 -11.47 -14.85 -9.68
N PHE A 190 -10.44 -15.45 -9.09
CA PHE A 190 -10.55 -16.76 -8.44
C PHE A 190 -11.55 -16.75 -7.28
N LEU A 191 -11.78 -15.60 -6.63
CA LEU A 191 -12.80 -15.42 -5.59
C LEU A 191 -14.24 -15.63 -6.12
N LYS A 192 -14.49 -15.50 -7.43
CA LYS A 192 -15.78 -15.88 -8.06
C LYS A 192 -16.10 -17.37 -7.85
N SER A 193 -15.09 -18.23 -7.81
CA SER A 193 -15.27 -19.68 -7.61
C SER A 193 -15.28 -20.09 -6.13
N LYS A 194 -14.55 -19.36 -5.28
CA LYS A 194 -14.40 -19.63 -3.85
C LYS A 194 -14.21 -18.30 -3.09
N PRO A 195 -15.28 -17.72 -2.52
CA PRO A 195 -15.16 -16.50 -1.71
C PRO A 195 -14.17 -16.68 -0.55
N LEU A 196 -13.40 -15.63 -0.26
CA LEU A 196 -12.51 -15.58 0.91
C LEU A 196 -13.37 -15.48 2.16
N LYS A 197 -13.41 -16.55 2.97
CA LYS A 197 -14.20 -16.60 4.21
C LYS A 197 -13.42 -16.00 5.37
N ILE A 198 -13.60 -14.70 5.57
CA ILE A 198 -13.26 -13.94 6.77
C ILE A 198 -14.57 -13.25 7.18
N ASP A 199 -15.02 -13.44 8.43
CA ASP A 199 -16.35 -13.00 8.87
C ASP A 199 -16.37 -11.47 9.16
N LEU A 200 -16.63 -10.67 8.12
CA LEU A 200 -16.75 -9.19 8.17
C LEU A 200 -17.90 -8.72 7.23
N GLU A 201 -18.65 -7.67 7.59
CA GLU A 201 -19.92 -7.23 6.94
C GLU A 201 -19.76 -6.16 5.84
N ILE A 202 -20.55 -6.24 4.74
CA ILE A 202 -20.26 -5.53 3.47
C ILE A 202 -21.53 -5.17 2.63
N TRP A 203 -21.48 -4.10 1.80
CA TRP A 203 -22.56 -3.50 0.96
C TRP A 203 -22.25 -3.48 -0.57
N THR A 204 -23.14 -2.94 -1.45
CA THR A 204 -23.11 -3.12 -2.95
C THR A 204 -23.62 -1.94 -3.83
N LYS A 205 -23.13 -1.77 -5.10
CA LYS A 205 -23.84 -1.15 -6.28
C LYS A 205 -23.09 -1.15 -7.67
N GLN A 206 -23.60 -0.44 -8.70
CA GLN A 206 -23.61 -0.81 -10.16
C GLN A 206 -22.78 0.05 -11.18
N LEU A 207 -23.16 0.08 -12.49
CA LEU A 207 -22.31 0.30 -13.71
C LEU A 207 -22.92 1.37 -14.70
N MET A 208 -22.50 1.71 -15.95
CA MET A 208 -21.59 1.17 -17.01
C MET A 208 -21.38 2.19 -18.18
N ASN A 209 -20.26 2.23 -18.95
CA ASN A 209 -20.27 2.67 -20.38
C ASN A 209 -19.06 2.26 -21.30
N ARG A 210 -19.10 2.63 -22.62
CA ARG A 210 -18.67 1.78 -23.76
C ARG A 210 -17.25 1.76 -24.39
N ILE A 211 -16.52 2.84 -24.67
CA ILE A 211 -15.13 2.67 -25.24
C ILE A 211 -14.17 2.23 -24.13
N CYS A 212 -14.39 2.76 -22.94
CA CYS A 212 -13.84 2.24 -21.71
C CYS A 212 -14.21 0.75 -21.48
N ALA A 213 -15.24 0.19 -22.13
CA ALA A 213 -15.80 -1.09 -21.72
C ALA A 213 -14.86 -2.27 -21.82
N ASP A 214 -13.85 -2.31 -22.71
CA ASP A 214 -12.92 -3.45 -22.71
C ASP A 214 -11.95 -3.38 -21.51
N SER A 215 -11.39 -2.19 -21.21
CA SER A 215 -10.56 -1.97 -20.02
C SER A 215 -11.37 -2.10 -18.72
N ILE A 216 -12.58 -1.53 -18.68
CA ILE A 216 -13.49 -1.57 -17.55
C ILE A 216 -14.06 -2.97 -17.35
N LYS A 217 -14.39 -3.72 -18.42
CA LYS A 217 -14.72 -5.14 -18.31
C LYS A 217 -13.52 -5.92 -17.78
N GLY A 218 -12.30 -5.59 -18.21
CA GLY A 218 -11.07 -6.15 -17.62
C GLY A 218 -10.93 -5.86 -16.11
N ILE A 219 -11.40 -4.71 -15.63
CA ILE A 219 -11.46 -4.39 -14.19
C ILE A 219 -12.61 -5.14 -13.50
N GLU A 220 -13.82 -5.12 -14.06
CA GLU A 220 -15.02 -5.79 -13.53
C GLU A 220 -14.83 -7.31 -13.44
N ASP A 221 -14.26 -7.94 -14.47
CA ASP A 221 -14.05 -9.37 -14.51
C ASP A 221 -12.96 -9.85 -13.55
N ARG A 222 -11.98 -9.00 -13.23
CA ARG A 222 -10.87 -9.34 -12.33
C ARG A 222 -11.06 -8.90 -10.89
N ALA A 223 -11.73 -7.78 -10.62
CA ALA A 223 -11.94 -7.23 -9.28
C ALA A 223 -13.31 -6.56 -9.06
N GLY A 224 -13.81 -5.77 -10.01
CA GLY A 224 -15.02 -4.95 -9.83
C GLY A 224 -16.31 -5.75 -9.53
N PHE A 225 -16.38 -7.02 -9.94
CA PHE A 225 -17.47 -7.93 -9.54
C PHE A 225 -17.66 -8.02 -8.01
N LEU A 226 -16.59 -7.80 -7.23
CA LEU A 226 -16.63 -7.86 -5.77
C LEU A 226 -17.64 -6.89 -5.17
N THR A 227 -17.90 -5.72 -5.79
CA THR A 227 -18.90 -4.76 -5.27
C THR A 227 -20.36 -5.14 -5.57
N THR A 228 -20.61 -6.30 -6.19
CA THR A 228 -21.94 -6.71 -6.69
C THR A 228 -22.37 -8.15 -6.36
N ILE A 229 -21.45 -9.01 -5.91
CA ILE A 229 -21.78 -10.40 -5.52
C ILE A 229 -22.52 -10.46 -4.18
N LYS A 230 -23.20 -11.59 -3.91
CA LYS A 230 -24.00 -11.81 -2.69
C LYS A 230 -23.23 -11.59 -1.38
N ASN A 231 -21.92 -11.88 -1.39
CA ASN A 231 -20.98 -11.56 -0.32
C ASN A 231 -19.99 -10.55 -0.90
N ALA A 232 -20.39 -9.29 -1.01
CA ALA A 232 -19.59 -8.26 -1.66
C ALA A 232 -18.29 -7.96 -0.91
N ALA A 233 -17.35 -7.22 -1.52
CA ALA A 233 -16.21 -6.57 -0.87
C ALA A 233 -16.21 -5.07 -1.20
N PRO A 234 -15.84 -4.16 -0.26
CA PRO A 234 -15.46 -2.81 -0.65
C PRO A 234 -14.18 -2.92 -1.51
N LEU A 235 -14.10 -2.10 -2.55
CA LEU A 235 -12.94 -2.01 -3.42
C LEU A 235 -12.38 -0.58 -3.30
N ILE A 236 -11.06 -0.42 -3.34
CA ILE A 236 -10.38 0.87 -3.26
C ILE A 236 -9.26 0.90 -4.30
N PHE A 237 -9.09 2.01 -5.01
CA PHE A 237 -8.05 2.14 -6.05
C PHE A 237 -6.86 2.94 -5.54
N THR A 238 -5.90 2.25 -4.94
CA THR A 238 -4.77 2.90 -4.22
C THR A 238 -3.45 2.97 -5.00
N GLU A 239 -3.38 2.34 -6.18
CA GLU A 239 -2.32 2.51 -7.18
C GLU A 239 -2.94 2.69 -8.56
N PHE A 240 -2.64 3.82 -9.22
CA PHE A 240 -2.90 4.07 -10.63
C PHE A 240 -2.03 5.24 -11.12
N GLY A 241 -1.58 5.18 -12.37
CA GLY A 241 -0.73 6.21 -12.98
C GLY A 241 -0.33 5.84 -14.40
N PHE A 242 0.10 6.84 -15.19
CA PHE A 242 0.51 6.74 -16.59
C PHE A 242 1.25 8.04 -16.98
N ASN A 243 1.67 8.19 -18.24
CA ASN A 243 2.52 9.32 -18.63
C ASN A 243 1.72 10.58 -19.03
N GLU A 244 1.46 11.47 -18.06
CA GLU A 244 0.75 12.75 -18.27
C GLU A 244 1.50 13.78 -19.14
N ALA A 245 2.68 13.49 -19.69
CA ALA A 245 3.38 14.37 -20.64
C ALA A 245 2.70 14.50 -22.01
N GLY A 246 1.45 14.03 -22.16
CA GLY A 246 0.64 14.12 -23.38
C GLY A 246 1.09 13.22 -24.52
N SER A 247 2.11 12.38 -24.33
CA SER A 247 2.81 11.64 -25.39
C SER A 247 2.06 10.45 -26.00
N SER A 248 0.99 10.00 -25.35
CA SER A 248 0.18 8.83 -25.73
C SER A 248 -1.30 9.20 -25.75
N VAL A 249 -2.03 8.87 -26.83
CA VAL A 249 -3.47 9.20 -26.95
C VAL A 249 -4.29 8.26 -26.07
N GLU A 250 -3.77 7.06 -25.86
CA GLU A 250 -4.30 5.98 -25.05
C GLU A 250 -4.25 6.35 -23.56
N ASP A 251 -3.09 6.78 -23.06
CA ASP A 251 -2.87 7.29 -21.69
C ASP A 251 -3.83 8.46 -21.37
N ASN A 252 -3.83 9.47 -22.24
CA ASN A 252 -4.68 10.66 -22.13
C ASN A 252 -6.20 10.34 -22.08
N ARG A 253 -6.62 9.19 -22.61
CA ARG A 253 -8.02 8.73 -22.59
C ARG A 253 -8.31 7.77 -21.43
N PHE A 254 -7.31 7.04 -20.96
CA PHE A 254 -7.45 6.09 -19.86
C PHE A 254 -7.91 6.78 -18.56
N LEU A 255 -7.34 7.96 -18.24
CA LEU A 255 -7.73 8.73 -17.05
C LEU A 255 -9.25 9.00 -16.99
N THR A 256 -9.80 9.59 -18.05
CA THR A 256 -11.23 9.92 -18.12
C THR A 256 -12.09 8.66 -18.06
N CYS A 257 -11.64 7.55 -18.65
CA CYS A 257 -12.33 6.27 -18.56
C CYS A 257 -12.34 5.69 -17.13
N LEU A 258 -11.21 5.73 -16.43
CA LEU A 258 -11.09 5.26 -15.04
C LEU A 258 -11.92 6.15 -14.10
N GLN A 259 -11.79 7.47 -14.18
CA GLN A 259 -12.59 8.43 -13.41
C GLN A 259 -14.10 8.23 -13.63
N THR A 260 -14.54 8.06 -14.88
CA THR A 260 -15.96 7.81 -15.20
C THR A 260 -16.46 6.49 -14.61
N TYR A 261 -15.61 5.47 -14.54
CA TYR A 261 -15.96 4.19 -13.91
C TYR A 261 -16.05 4.31 -12.38
N LEU A 262 -15.06 4.92 -11.73
CA LEU A 262 -15.00 5.09 -10.27
C LEU A 262 -16.21 5.91 -9.77
N VAL A 263 -16.46 7.07 -10.37
CA VAL A 263 -17.64 7.91 -10.10
C VAL A 263 -18.95 7.18 -10.43
N GLY A 264 -18.97 6.37 -11.49
CA GLY A 264 -20.14 5.56 -11.86
C GLY A 264 -20.42 4.38 -10.91
N LYS A 265 -19.47 4.05 -10.03
CA LYS A 265 -19.50 2.90 -9.11
C LYS A 265 -19.60 3.27 -7.63
N ASP A 266 -19.49 4.56 -7.28
CA ASP A 266 -19.35 5.04 -5.90
C ASP A 266 -18.05 4.51 -5.25
N LEU A 267 -16.93 4.67 -5.97
CA LEU A 267 -15.57 4.28 -5.55
C LEU A 267 -14.65 5.50 -5.51
N ASP A 268 -13.88 5.62 -4.41
CA ASP A 268 -12.76 6.55 -4.23
C ASP A 268 -11.41 5.89 -4.64
#